data_AF-A0A840SGG6-F1
#
_entry.id   AF-A0A840SGG6-F1
#
_cell.length_a   1.000
_cell.length_b   1.000
_cell.length_c   1.000
_cell.angle_alpha   90.00
_cell.angle_beta   90.00
_cell.angle_gamma   90.00
#
_symmetry.space_group_name_H-M   'P 1'
#
loop_
_entity.id
_entity.type
_entity.pdbx_description
1 polymer ?
#
loop_
_entity_poly.entity_id
_entity_poly.type
_entity_poly.pdbx_seq_one_letter_code
_entity_poly.pdbx_strand_id
1 'polypeptide(L)'
;MNIQIAHRPSLDLMPTGFAEGLDDWSCGDGTPASRSYAGAPNADLVEDADFGTCLELRTTVPMQRLRYMAEVPIRFGHFVEVSARLKIVSGPLPLVRISAFAGGRPGQHIVELPETGPVIGIASYDTVFGVSAVIGPELRAGVHMVWGDRARYAHMGLDLLSETGTVARIDRIEIREVTRRFRPLGPILPGFQDL
;
A
#
# COMPACT_ATOMS: atom_id res chain seq x y z
N MET A 1 -21.82 -12.16 35.33
CA MET A 1 -21.15 -12.78 34.16
C MET A 1 -20.40 -11.67 33.47
N ASN A 2 -19.10 -11.53 33.72
CA ASN A 2 -18.31 -10.42 33.19
C ASN A 2 -18.01 -10.71 31.71
N ILE A 3 -18.73 -10.03 30.83
CA ILE A 3 -18.38 -9.98 29.42
C ILE A 3 -17.23 -8.98 29.32
N GLN A 4 -16.00 -9.49 29.29
CA GLN A 4 -14.86 -8.68 28.85
C GLN A 4 -15.08 -8.34 27.37
N ILE A 5 -15.46 -7.09 27.10
CA ILE A 5 -15.39 -6.54 25.75
C ILE A 5 -13.90 -6.44 25.42
N ALA A 6 -13.41 -7.33 24.58
CA ALA A 6 -12.03 -7.27 24.09
C ALA A 6 -11.89 -6.05 23.17
N HIS A 7 -11.52 -4.90 23.74
CA HIS A 7 -11.02 -3.76 22.97
C HIS A 7 -9.78 -4.23 22.20
N ARG A 8 -9.94 -4.50 20.89
CA ARG A 8 -8.80 -4.83 20.04
C ARG A 8 -8.15 -3.50 19.63
N PRO A 9 -6.90 -3.22 20.05
CA PRO A 9 -6.24 -1.99 19.68
C PRO A 9 -6.16 -1.85 18.15
N SER A 10 -6.22 -0.61 17.68
CA SER A 10 -5.89 -0.28 16.30
C SER A 10 -4.51 -0.87 15.98
N LEU A 11 -4.42 -1.61 14.89
CA LEU A 11 -3.14 -2.15 14.45
C LEU A 11 -2.35 -1.02 13.80
N ASP A 12 -1.12 -0.81 14.26
CA ASP A 12 -0.17 -0.02 13.50
C ASP A 12 0.24 -0.83 12.26
N LEU A 13 -0.14 -0.32 11.10
CA LEU A 13 0.11 -0.93 9.80
C LEU A 13 1.12 -0.12 9.00
N MET A 14 1.64 0.97 9.57
CA MET A 14 2.47 1.92 8.83
C MET A 14 3.76 1.27 8.37
N PRO A 15 4.09 1.36 7.06
CA PRO A 15 5.40 0.96 6.57
C PRO A 15 6.53 1.77 7.20
N THR A 16 7.72 1.18 7.28
CA THR A 16 8.97 1.89 7.57
C THR A 16 9.13 3.06 6.59
N GLY A 17 9.29 4.29 7.07
CA GLY A 17 9.47 5.46 6.20
C GLY A 17 10.75 5.38 5.37
N PHE A 18 10.75 5.96 4.16
CA PHE A 18 11.93 5.91 3.28
C PHE A 18 13.18 6.56 3.90
N ALA A 19 13.00 7.56 4.76
CA ALA A 19 14.10 8.23 5.47
C ALA A 19 14.92 7.28 6.38
N GLU A 20 14.35 6.14 6.78
CA GLU A 20 15.04 5.11 7.57
C GLU A 20 15.86 4.15 6.69
N GLY A 21 15.81 4.30 5.36
CA GLY A 21 16.51 3.45 4.40
C GLY A 21 15.57 2.71 3.44
N LEU A 22 16.16 2.02 2.48
CA LEU A 22 15.46 1.32 1.39
C LEU A 22 15.56 -0.21 1.49
N ASP A 23 16.03 -0.73 2.63
CA ASP A 23 16.18 -2.18 2.87
C ASP A 23 14.83 -2.90 2.92
N ASP A 24 13.78 -2.24 3.43
CA ASP A 24 12.42 -2.78 3.53
C ASP A 24 11.56 -2.53 2.27
N TRP A 25 12.17 -2.02 1.20
CA TRP A 25 11.47 -1.61 -0.02
C TRP A 25 11.98 -2.41 -1.22
N SER A 26 11.11 -3.18 -1.85
CA SER A 26 11.47 -4.12 -2.89
C SER A 26 11.06 -3.68 -4.30
N CYS A 27 11.90 -4.06 -5.27
CA CYS A 27 11.59 -4.00 -6.71
C CYS A 27 10.81 -5.23 -7.22
N GLY A 28 10.44 -6.16 -6.33
CA GLY A 28 9.70 -7.40 -6.63
C GLY A 28 8.35 -7.46 -5.91
N ASP A 29 7.97 -8.65 -5.46
CA ASP A 29 6.69 -8.90 -4.76
C ASP A 29 6.77 -8.69 -3.24
N GLY A 30 7.93 -8.23 -2.73
CA GLY A 30 8.13 -7.94 -1.30
C GLY A 30 8.41 -9.18 -0.46
N THR A 31 8.36 -10.37 -1.06
CA THR A 31 8.68 -11.64 -0.39
C THR A 31 10.17 -11.71 -0.03
N PRO A 32 10.59 -12.61 0.89
CA PRO A 32 11.98 -12.69 1.34
C PRO A 32 13.03 -12.91 0.24
N ALA A 33 12.66 -13.48 -0.90
CA ALA A 33 13.56 -13.66 -2.05
C ALA A 33 13.64 -12.44 -2.98
N SER A 34 12.80 -11.43 -2.75
CA SER A 34 12.74 -10.24 -3.59
C SER A 34 13.91 -9.31 -3.25
N ARG A 35 14.52 -8.73 -4.28
CA ARG A 35 15.61 -7.75 -4.12
C ARG A 35 15.06 -6.44 -3.53
N SER A 36 15.78 -5.84 -2.59
CA SER A 36 15.48 -4.51 -2.04
C SER A 36 16.04 -3.38 -2.92
N TYR A 37 15.64 -2.15 -2.65
CA TYR A 37 16.15 -0.93 -3.28
C TYR A 37 17.39 -0.37 -2.56
N ALA A 38 17.83 -0.99 -1.47
CA ALA A 38 19.07 -0.61 -0.79
C ALA A 38 20.27 -0.72 -1.75
N GLY A 39 20.92 0.42 -2.01
CA GLY A 39 22.06 0.52 -2.93
C GLY A 39 21.70 0.25 -4.41
N ALA A 40 20.41 0.22 -4.76
CA ALA A 40 20.01 0.06 -6.16
C ALA A 40 20.36 1.33 -6.96
N PRO A 41 20.97 1.22 -8.15
CA PRO A 41 21.47 2.38 -8.90
C PRO A 41 20.36 3.27 -9.49
N ASN A 42 19.09 2.86 -9.36
CA ASN A 42 17.93 3.57 -9.86
C ASN A 42 17.02 4.08 -8.73
N ALA A 43 17.47 4.05 -7.47
CA ALA A 43 16.72 4.52 -6.31
C ALA A 43 17.66 5.30 -5.37
N ASP A 44 17.26 6.51 -4.98
CA ASP A 44 17.99 7.37 -4.06
C ASP A 44 17.03 8.06 -3.08
N LEU A 45 17.56 8.51 -1.94
CA LEU A 45 16.85 9.42 -1.03
C LEU A 45 17.25 10.85 -1.34
N VAL A 46 16.26 11.72 -1.52
CA VAL A 46 16.47 13.12 -1.90
C VAL A 46 15.61 14.04 -1.03
N GLU A 47 16.03 15.29 -0.92
CA GLU A 47 15.22 16.36 -0.34
C GLU A 47 14.30 16.96 -1.42
N ASP A 48 13.01 17.05 -1.10
CA ASP A 48 12.01 17.66 -1.96
C ASP A 48 11.18 18.69 -1.17
N ALA A 49 10.82 19.79 -1.82
CA ALA A 49 10.09 20.89 -1.16
C ALA A 49 8.69 20.48 -0.68
N ASP A 50 8.03 19.52 -1.35
CA ASP A 50 6.68 19.07 -0.99
C ASP A 50 6.69 17.92 0.03
N PHE A 51 7.77 17.13 0.06
CA PHE A 51 7.83 15.86 0.77
C PHE A 51 8.88 15.80 1.90
N GLY A 52 9.85 16.73 1.93
CA GLY A 52 11.08 16.55 2.71
C GLY A 52 11.91 15.41 2.15
N THR A 53 12.53 14.60 3.02
CA THR A 53 13.25 13.39 2.62
C THR A 53 12.29 12.36 2.00
N CYS A 54 12.46 12.07 0.71
CA CYS A 54 11.60 11.16 -0.04
C CYS A 54 12.40 10.24 -0.97
N LEU A 55 11.75 9.21 -1.49
CA LEU A 55 12.34 8.30 -2.47
C LEU A 55 12.29 8.91 -3.87
N GLU A 56 13.43 9.06 -4.53
CA GLU A 56 13.51 9.25 -5.98
C GLU A 56 13.76 7.89 -6.66
N LEU A 57 12.84 7.47 -7.52
CA LEU A 57 12.89 6.18 -8.22
C LEU A 57 12.86 6.40 -9.73
N ARG A 58 13.84 5.83 -10.43
CA ARG A 58 13.90 5.78 -11.89
C ARG A 58 13.39 4.44 -12.40
N THR A 59 12.40 4.45 -13.29
CA THR A 59 11.91 3.22 -13.93
C THR A 59 12.96 2.66 -14.88
N THR A 60 13.28 1.38 -14.72
CA THR A 60 14.27 0.66 -15.54
C THR A 60 13.65 -0.49 -16.32
N VAL A 61 12.41 -0.83 -16.00
CA VAL A 61 11.57 -1.83 -16.66
C VAL A 61 10.17 -1.25 -16.89
N PRO A 62 9.37 -1.79 -17.84
CA PRO A 62 8.05 -1.22 -18.16
C PRO A 62 7.04 -1.21 -17.01
N MET A 63 7.20 -2.11 -16.04
CA MET A 63 6.44 -2.13 -14.79
C MET A 63 7.42 -2.14 -13.62
N GLN A 64 7.72 -0.96 -13.09
CA GLN A 64 8.57 -0.82 -11.91
C GLN A 64 7.71 -0.97 -10.66
N ARG A 65 7.98 -2.01 -9.86
CA ARG A 65 7.30 -2.25 -8.59
C ARG A 65 8.00 -1.52 -7.46
N LEU A 66 7.23 -0.98 -6.52
CA LEU A 66 7.71 -0.51 -5.24
C LEU A 66 6.85 -1.15 -4.16
N ARG A 67 7.44 -2.06 -3.39
CA ARG A 67 6.70 -2.95 -2.50
C ARG A 67 7.31 -3.00 -1.11
N TYR A 68 6.51 -2.76 -0.08
CA TYR A 68 6.96 -2.93 1.30
C TYR A 68 7.16 -4.42 1.62
N MET A 69 8.31 -4.76 2.20
CA MET A 69 8.73 -6.16 2.38
C MET A 69 8.17 -6.82 3.63
N ALA A 70 7.77 -6.05 4.65
CA ALA A 70 7.17 -6.68 5.84
C ALA A 70 5.81 -7.30 5.51
N GLU A 71 5.48 -8.38 6.22
CA GLU A 71 4.15 -8.99 6.13
C GLU A 71 3.15 -8.13 6.91
N VAL A 72 2.25 -7.48 6.18
CA VAL A 72 1.18 -6.67 6.75
C VAL A 72 -0.04 -7.58 6.99
N PRO A 73 -0.47 -7.82 8.23
CA PRO A 73 -1.51 -8.82 8.48
C PRO A 73 -2.88 -8.34 8.02
N ILE A 74 -3.59 -9.21 7.29
CA ILE A 74 -4.96 -9.01 6.85
C ILE A 74 -5.88 -9.74 7.82
N ARG A 75 -6.55 -8.98 8.69
CA ARG A 75 -7.51 -9.55 9.65
C ARG A 75 -8.83 -9.83 8.95
N PHE A 76 -9.42 -10.98 9.26
CA PHE A 76 -10.75 -11.34 8.78
C PHE A 76 -11.77 -10.23 9.09
N GLY A 77 -12.54 -9.84 8.09
CA GLY A 77 -13.59 -8.83 8.21
C GLY A 77 -13.11 -7.38 8.23
N HIS A 78 -11.80 -7.13 8.13
CA HIS A 78 -11.24 -5.78 8.11
C HIS A 78 -11.09 -5.25 6.67
N PHE A 79 -11.16 -3.93 6.55
CA PHE A 79 -10.84 -3.20 5.32
C PHE A 79 -9.52 -2.46 5.52
N VAL A 80 -8.62 -2.58 4.56
CA VAL A 80 -7.30 -1.95 4.60
C VAL A 80 -7.13 -1.06 3.38
N GLU A 81 -6.87 0.22 3.59
CA GLU A 81 -6.52 1.18 2.56
C GLU A 81 -5.01 1.27 2.43
N VAL A 82 -4.51 1.19 1.21
CA VAL A 82 -3.14 1.51 0.85
C VAL A 82 -3.19 2.79 0.03
N SER A 83 -2.34 3.75 0.36
CA SER A 83 -2.25 4.99 -0.39
C SER A 83 -0.81 5.45 -0.56
N ALA A 84 -0.55 6.22 -1.61
CA ALA A 84 0.74 6.82 -1.87
C ALA A 84 0.57 8.24 -2.41
N ARG A 85 1.56 9.09 -2.12
CA ARG A 85 1.71 10.40 -2.73
C ARG A 85 3.00 10.44 -3.53
N LEU A 86 2.92 10.91 -4.76
CA LEU A 86 4.06 10.97 -5.66
C LEU A 86 3.94 12.13 -6.66
N LYS A 87 5.08 12.51 -7.25
CA LYS A 87 5.14 13.40 -8.40
C LYS A 87 6.18 12.92 -9.40
N ILE A 88 6.01 13.32 -10.65
CA ILE A 88 6.95 12.96 -11.72
C ILE A 88 7.88 14.13 -11.97
N VAL A 89 9.17 13.87 -11.92
CA VAL A 89 10.22 14.88 -12.08
C VAL A 89 10.62 14.99 -13.55
N SER A 90 10.80 13.85 -14.22
CA SER A 90 11.22 13.80 -15.64
C SER A 90 10.91 12.45 -16.28
N GLY A 91 11.14 12.35 -17.60
CA GLY A 91 10.91 11.14 -18.39
C GLY A 91 9.45 10.97 -18.84
N PRO A 92 9.09 9.81 -19.41
CA PRO A 92 7.72 9.52 -19.83
C PRO A 92 6.72 9.68 -18.67
N LEU A 93 5.51 10.17 -18.93
CA LEU A 93 4.48 10.22 -17.88
C LEU A 93 3.88 8.82 -17.68
N PRO A 94 3.93 8.25 -16.46
CA PRO A 94 3.52 6.88 -16.21
C PRO A 94 2.01 6.77 -15.97
N LEU A 95 1.51 5.55 -16.06
CA LEU A 95 0.33 5.12 -15.32
C LEU A 95 0.77 4.58 -13.95
N VAL A 96 -0.05 4.80 -12.93
CA VAL A 96 0.25 4.42 -11.54
C VAL A 96 -0.93 3.67 -10.95
N ARG A 97 -0.65 2.64 -10.15
CA ARG A 97 -1.69 1.93 -9.38
C ARG A 97 -1.15 1.45 -8.06
N ILE A 98 -2.02 1.29 -7.07
CA ILE A 98 -1.71 0.43 -5.93
C ILE A 98 -1.67 -1.01 -6.40
N SER A 99 -0.69 -1.76 -5.89
CA SER A 99 -0.57 -3.19 -6.10
C SER A 99 -0.29 -3.88 -4.76
N ALA A 100 -0.54 -5.18 -4.67
CA ALA A 100 -0.29 -5.99 -3.49
C ALA A 100 0.07 -7.43 -3.87
N PHE A 101 0.63 -8.17 -2.92
CA PHE A 101 0.80 -9.61 -2.96
C PHE A 101 -0.12 -10.22 -1.90
N ALA A 102 -0.99 -11.15 -2.26
CA ALA A 102 -1.93 -11.79 -1.36
C ALA A 102 -1.34 -13.08 -0.79
N GLY A 103 -0.95 -13.03 0.49
CA GLY A 103 -0.35 -14.14 1.21
C GLY A 103 -1.37 -14.98 1.97
N GLY A 104 -1.29 -16.30 1.82
CA GLY A 104 -2.12 -17.28 2.53
C GLY A 104 -1.43 -17.81 3.80
N ARG A 105 -1.04 -19.08 3.78
CA ARG A 105 -0.09 -19.62 4.76
C ARG A 105 1.28 -18.93 4.56
N PRO A 106 2.17 -18.92 5.57
CA PRO A 106 3.49 -18.29 5.42
C PRO A 106 4.21 -18.73 4.14
N GLY A 107 4.61 -17.75 3.32
CA GLY A 107 5.26 -17.97 2.03
C GLY A 107 4.36 -18.43 0.88
N GLN A 108 3.06 -18.63 1.10
CA GLN A 108 2.13 -19.09 0.08
C GLN A 108 1.44 -17.90 -0.61
N HIS A 109 1.65 -17.75 -1.92
CA HIS A 109 0.91 -16.81 -2.76
C HIS A 109 -0.49 -17.35 -3.11
N ILE A 110 -1.50 -16.48 -3.12
CA ILE A 110 -2.86 -16.78 -3.58
C ILE A 110 -3.13 -16.03 -4.90
N VAL A 111 -2.74 -16.64 -6.02
CA VAL A 111 -2.76 -16.02 -7.36
C VAL A 111 -4.17 -15.63 -7.84
N GLU A 112 -5.22 -16.29 -7.35
CA GLU A 112 -6.59 -16.03 -7.84
C GLU A 112 -7.23 -14.76 -7.24
N LEU A 113 -6.55 -14.09 -6.30
CA LEU A 113 -7.07 -12.88 -5.70
C LEU A 113 -6.70 -11.64 -6.54
N PRO A 114 -7.59 -10.65 -6.64
CA PRO A 114 -7.26 -9.40 -7.33
C PRO A 114 -6.17 -8.64 -6.55
N GLU A 115 -5.05 -8.36 -7.19
CA GLU A 115 -3.84 -7.81 -6.54
C GLU A 115 -3.51 -6.37 -6.93
N THR A 116 -4.40 -5.72 -7.66
CA THR A 116 -4.17 -4.38 -8.20
C THR A 116 -5.42 -3.53 -8.07
N GLY A 117 -5.23 -2.27 -7.68
CA GLY A 117 -6.28 -1.25 -7.67
C GLY A 117 -6.47 -0.57 -9.03
N PRO A 118 -7.28 0.51 -9.07
CA PRO A 118 -7.47 1.33 -10.25
C PRO A 118 -6.15 1.90 -10.78
N VAL A 119 -6.05 2.01 -12.09
CA VAL A 119 -4.92 2.64 -12.79
C VAL A 119 -5.24 4.11 -13.02
N ILE A 120 -4.33 4.98 -12.59
CA ILE A 120 -4.42 6.43 -12.75
C ILE A 120 -3.30 6.90 -13.68
N GLY A 121 -3.64 7.66 -14.71
CA GLY A 121 -2.64 8.31 -15.56
C GLY A 121 -2.15 9.61 -14.94
N ILE A 122 -0.83 9.80 -14.88
CA ILE A 122 -0.24 11.07 -14.44
C ILE A 122 -0.17 12.02 -15.64
N ALA A 123 -0.67 13.24 -15.47
CA ALA A 123 -0.85 14.20 -16.58
C ALA A 123 0.13 15.38 -16.57
N SER A 124 0.90 15.57 -15.49
CA SER A 124 1.84 16.68 -15.36
C SER A 124 3.05 16.32 -14.52
N TYR A 125 4.13 17.08 -14.74
CA TYR A 125 5.34 17.05 -13.93
C TYR A 125 5.20 17.97 -12.71
N ASP A 126 6.00 17.68 -11.68
CA ASP A 126 6.14 18.48 -10.46
C ASP A 126 4.81 18.85 -9.77
N THR A 127 3.79 18.02 -9.97
CA THR A 127 2.48 18.11 -9.34
C THR A 127 2.30 16.89 -8.46
N VAL A 128 1.83 17.09 -7.23
CA VAL A 128 1.58 15.98 -6.31
C VAL A 128 0.28 15.26 -6.69
N PHE A 129 0.39 13.97 -6.95
CA PHE A 129 -0.74 13.07 -7.18
C PHE A 129 -0.89 12.10 -6.01
N GLY A 130 -2.14 11.76 -5.69
CA GLY A 130 -2.50 10.71 -4.74
C GLY A 130 -3.06 9.50 -5.47
N VAL A 131 -2.64 8.31 -5.06
CA VAL A 131 -3.21 7.03 -5.52
C VAL A 131 -3.60 6.21 -4.29
N SER A 132 -4.73 5.52 -4.35
CA SER A 132 -5.18 4.64 -3.27
C SER A 132 -5.98 3.45 -3.79
N ALA A 133 -5.99 2.39 -3.00
CA ALA A 133 -6.89 1.27 -3.18
C ALA A 133 -7.23 0.63 -1.83
N VAL A 134 -8.33 -0.10 -1.81
CA VAL A 134 -8.87 -0.71 -0.60
C VAL A 134 -8.97 -2.21 -0.82
N ILE A 135 -8.37 -2.96 0.10
CA ILE A 135 -8.49 -4.40 0.25
C ILE A 135 -9.63 -4.65 1.25
N GLY A 136 -10.53 -5.58 0.93
CA GLY A 136 -11.65 -5.90 1.81
C GLY A 136 -12.18 -7.32 1.64
N PRO A 137 -13.04 -7.78 2.56
CA PRO A 137 -13.57 -9.15 2.54
C PRO A 137 -14.68 -9.36 1.50
N GLU A 138 -15.33 -8.29 1.03
CA GLU A 138 -16.50 -8.40 0.17
C GLU A 138 -16.57 -7.24 -0.82
N LEU A 139 -17.29 -7.45 -1.91
CA LEU A 139 -17.52 -6.42 -2.91
C LEU A 139 -18.42 -5.31 -2.35
N ARG A 140 -17.87 -4.10 -2.25
CA ARG A 140 -18.60 -2.87 -1.92
C ARG A 140 -18.10 -1.72 -2.78
N ALA A 141 -18.90 -0.68 -2.94
CA ALA A 141 -18.44 0.57 -3.54
C ALA A 141 -17.20 1.08 -2.78
N GLY A 142 -16.12 1.36 -3.50
CA GLY A 142 -14.84 1.78 -2.94
C GLY A 142 -13.90 0.66 -2.49
N VAL A 143 -14.31 -0.61 -2.58
CA VAL A 143 -13.41 -1.77 -2.41
C VAL A 143 -12.88 -2.19 -3.77
N HIS A 144 -11.57 -2.35 -3.86
CA HIS A 144 -10.87 -2.56 -5.13
C HIS A 144 -10.31 -3.99 -5.23
N MET A 145 -9.86 -4.55 -4.11
CA MET A 145 -9.28 -5.88 -4.02
C MET A 145 -10.09 -6.73 -3.03
N VAL A 146 -11.00 -7.54 -3.55
CA VAL A 146 -11.88 -8.40 -2.73
C VAL A 146 -11.17 -9.72 -2.43
N TRP A 147 -10.74 -9.90 -1.18
CA TRP A 147 -9.92 -11.05 -0.75
C TRP A 147 -10.66 -12.08 0.11
N GLY A 148 -11.87 -11.76 0.56
CA GLY A 148 -12.61 -12.64 1.46
C GLY A 148 -11.84 -12.88 2.76
N ASP A 149 -11.77 -14.15 3.14
CA ASP A 149 -11.05 -14.68 4.30
C ASP A 149 -9.80 -15.49 3.91
N ARG A 150 -9.44 -15.45 2.62
CA ARG A 150 -8.40 -16.31 2.06
C ARG A 150 -7.00 -15.79 2.39
N ALA A 151 -6.77 -14.49 2.20
CA ALA A 151 -5.49 -13.85 2.50
C ALA A 151 -5.35 -13.57 4.00
N ARG A 152 -4.16 -13.82 4.54
CA ARG A 152 -3.80 -13.61 5.95
C ARG A 152 -2.78 -12.50 6.14
N TYR A 153 -2.00 -12.23 5.11
CA TYR A 153 -1.04 -11.13 5.08
C TYR A 153 -0.92 -10.59 3.67
N ALA A 154 -0.27 -9.44 3.55
CA ALA A 154 0.11 -8.86 2.28
C ALA A 154 1.48 -8.22 2.32
N HIS A 155 2.10 -8.16 1.14
CA HIS A 155 3.05 -7.12 0.83
C HIS A 155 2.30 -6.07 0.01
N MET A 156 2.46 -4.78 0.30
CA MET A 156 1.68 -3.71 -0.35
C MET A 156 2.56 -2.58 -0.85
N GLY A 157 2.10 -1.88 -1.88
CA GLY A 157 2.79 -0.72 -2.43
C GLY A 157 2.18 -0.27 -3.76
N LEU A 158 3.02 0.10 -4.72
CA LEU A 158 2.57 0.63 -6.01
C LEU A 158 3.34 0.05 -7.19
N ASP A 159 2.75 0.15 -8.37
CA ASP A 159 3.43 -0.06 -9.66
C ASP A 159 3.47 1.27 -10.43
N LEU A 160 4.62 1.57 -11.03
CA LEU A 160 4.78 2.57 -12.08
C LEU A 160 4.85 1.84 -13.44
N LEU A 161 3.91 2.16 -14.32
CA LEU A 161 3.76 1.58 -15.65
C LEU A 161 4.15 2.64 -16.67
N SER A 162 5.28 2.48 -17.35
CA SER A 162 5.81 3.52 -18.26
C SER A 162 6.75 2.93 -19.31
N GLU A 163 7.00 3.69 -20.38
CA GLU A 163 8.28 3.54 -21.07
C GLU A 163 9.41 3.85 -20.07
N THR A 164 10.50 3.07 -20.09
CA THR A 164 11.57 3.19 -19.08
C THR A 164 12.15 4.60 -19.03
N GLY A 165 12.73 4.99 -17.89
CA GLY A 165 13.36 6.30 -17.69
C GLY A 165 12.48 7.36 -17.05
N THR A 166 11.27 7.01 -16.60
CA THR A 166 10.46 7.89 -15.73
C THR A 166 11.19 8.09 -14.41
N VAL A 167 11.34 9.34 -13.96
CA VAL A 167 11.85 9.67 -12.63
C VAL A 167 10.70 10.17 -11.78
N ALA A 168 10.33 9.41 -10.75
CA ALA A 168 9.28 9.74 -9.82
C ALA A 168 9.86 10.02 -8.43
N ARG A 169 9.31 11.00 -7.73
CA ARG A 169 9.52 11.19 -6.29
C ARG A 169 8.30 10.72 -5.54
N ILE A 170 8.48 9.85 -4.57
CA ILE A 170 7.43 9.25 -3.75
C ILE A 170 7.66 9.66 -2.30
N ASP A 171 6.70 10.37 -1.73
CA ASP A 171 6.70 10.85 -0.34
C ASP A 171 6.70 9.66 0.63
N ARG A 172 5.62 8.88 0.57
CA ARG A 172 5.41 7.71 1.41
C ARG A 172 4.31 6.82 0.85
N ILE A 173 4.30 5.59 1.31
CA ILE A 173 3.16 4.68 1.21
C ILE A 173 2.57 4.52 2.62
N GLU A 174 1.28 4.74 2.75
CA GLU A 174 0.54 4.56 4.00
C GLU A 174 -0.38 3.36 3.90
N ILE A 175 -0.49 2.61 4.99
CA ILE A 175 -1.45 1.52 5.11
C ILE A 175 -2.30 1.79 6.36
N ARG A 176 -3.62 1.80 6.17
CA ARG A 176 -4.57 2.13 7.24
C ARG A 176 -5.72 1.15 7.31
N GLU A 177 -6.10 0.81 8.53
CA GLU A 177 -7.35 0.12 8.83
C GLU A 177 -8.52 1.11 8.62
N VAL A 178 -9.45 0.80 7.72
CA VAL A 178 -10.55 1.68 7.31
C VAL A 178 -11.93 1.03 7.47
N THR A 179 -12.06 -0.04 8.28
CA THR A 179 -13.30 -0.79 8.49
C THR A 179 -14.44 0.10 8.91
N ARG A 180 -14.20 1.12 9.75
CA ARG A 180 -15.23 2.06 10.18
C ARG A 180 -15.89 2.82 9.02
N ARG A 181 -15.21 3.00 7.88
CA ARG A 181 -15.78 3.63 6.67
C ARG A 181 -16.81 2.72 5.98
N PHE A 182 -16.65 1.40 6.09
CA PHE A 182 -17.50 0.41 5.41
C PHE A 182 -18.52 -0.24 6.34
N ARG A 183 -18.20 -0.34 7.63
CA ARG A 183 -19.05 -0.89 8.68
C ARG A 183 -19.18 0.16 9.77
N PRO A 184 -20.03 1.18 9.58
CA PRO A 184 -20.36 2.10 10.66
C PRO A 184 -20.93 1.28 11.82
N LEU A 185 -20.49 1.58 13.04
CA LEU A 185 -21.10 0.99 14.22
C LEU A 185 -22.58 1.37 14.19
N GLY A 186 -23.47 0.38 14.31
CA GLY A 186 -24.91 0.63 14.39
C GLY A 186 -25.24 1.54 15.58
N PRO A 187 -26.46 2.13 15.63
CA PRO A 187 -26.87 2.89 16.80
C PRO A 187 -26.69 2.01 18.04
N ILE A 188 -25.94 2.54 19.01
CA ILE A 188 -25.91 2.00 20.36
C ILE A 188 -27.37 2.02 20.84
N LEU A 189 -27.91 0.87 21.25
CA LEU A 189 -29.18 0.85 21.95
C LEU A 189 -29.09 1.84 23.13
N PRO A 190 -30.07 2.74 23.32
CA PRO A 190 -30.08 3.66 24.45
C PRO A 190 -29.83 2.88 25.76
N GLY A 191 -28.72 3.16 26.43
CA GLY A 191 -28.32 2.46 27.67
C GLY A 191 -26.94 1.80 27.69
N PHE A 192 -26.19 1.77 26.58
CA PHE A 192 -24.79 1.31 26.57
C PHE A 192 -23.83 2.49 26.37
N GLN A 193 -23.26 3.03 27.44
CA GLN A 193 -22.09 3.92 27.34
C GLN A 193 -20.81 3.08 27.35
N ASP A 194 -19.79 3.53 26.64
CA ASP A 194 -18.48 2.90 26.59
C ASP A 194 -17.94 2.62 28.00
N LEU A 195 -17.79 1.34 28.34
CA LEU A 195 -16.98 0.82 29.44
C LEU A 195 -15.83 0.01 28.85
#